data_AF-A0A538PIG7-F1
#
_entry.id   AF-A0A538PIG7-F1
#
_cell.length_a   1.000
_cell.length_b   1.000
_cell.length_c   1.000
_cell.angle_alpha   90.00
_cell.angle_beta   90.00
_cell.angle_gamma   90.00
#
_symmetry.space_group_name_H-M   'P 1'
#
loop_
_entity.id
_entity.type
_entity.pdbx_description
1 polymer ?
#
loop_
_entity_poly.entity_id
_entity_poly.type
_entity_poly.pdbx_seq_one_letter_code
_entity_poly.pdbx_strand_id
1 'polypeptide(L)'
;MGVVGHLDLRSVATFRRPGASSPGRHSLDNEDSSTVLLYCQGNTVWIMPILLLKNKDGSEPPKSGDDDVVLSAMDKRIERKLVTPQRLAIAAGALLLIAVTAYAYWHYGLTRTLTVGSERLTVSKVSYGTFREYIPVTGNVVPRTTVYLDAISGGQVTEVHVEEGAFVKAGDPIVTFKNTELQLRVIQTESQTSEQLAQLSNLRMSYDSTHLRNLRDLVDVEYNIDRLQRDLKRKRPLVATGGATLGQIDDLEAEL
;
A
#
# COMPACT_ATOMS: atom_id res chain seq x y z
N MET A 1 42.84 22.87 -24.67
CA MET A 1 41.73 22.56 -25.58
C MET A 1 40.57 22.13 -24.68
N GLY A 2 39.60 22.98 -24.34
CA GLY A 2 38.62 23.60 -25.25
C GLY A 2 37.60 22.53 -25.65
N VAL A 3 36.28 22.63 -25.49
CA VAL A 3 35.35 23.74 -25.29
C VAL A 3 34.01 23.12 -24.86
N VAL A 4 33.36 23.75 -23.87
CA VAL A 4 31.93 24.11 -23.78
C VAL A 4 30.86 23.07 -24.17
N GLY A 5 30.13 22.61 -23.14
CA GLY A 5 28.74 22.14 -23.26
C GLY A 5 27.78 23.27 -22.86
N HIS A 6 27.00 23.71 -23.84
CA HIS A 6 26.09 24.86 -23.83
C HIS A 6 24.81 24.51 -23.05
N LEU A 7 24.47 25.29 -22.02
CA LEU A 7 23.15 25.23 -21.36
C LEU A 7 22.20 26.19 -22.10
N ASP A 8 21.17 25.63 -22.72
CA ASP A 8 20.17 26.36 -23.51
C ASP A 8 19.18 27.06 -22.57
N LEU A 9 19.34 28.38 -22.39
CA LEU A 9 18.33 29.26 -21.81
C LEU A 9 17.36 29.69 -22.92
N ARG A 10 16.20 29.03 -23.01
CA ARG A 10 15.06 29.48 -23.81
C ARG A 10 13.78 29.47 -22.99
N SER A 11 13.53 30.56 -22.28
CA SER A 11 12.16 31.01 -21.97
C SER A 11 12.18 32.50 -21.58
N VAL A 12 12.31 33.34 -22.61
CA VAL A 12 12.02 34.78 -22.53
C VAL A 12 10.55 34.95 -22.87
N ALA A 13 9.75 35.34 -21.87
CA ALA A 13 8.39 35.82 -22.08
C ALA A 13 8.44 37.25 -22.61
N THR A 14 7.92 37.46 -23.83
CA THR A 14 7.82 38.76 -24.49
C THR A 14 6.44 39.35 -24.22
N PHE A 15 6.39 40.57 -23.66
CA PHE A 15 5.19 41.40 -23.59
C PHE A 15 5.34 42.53 -24.62
N ARG A 16 4.42 42.59 -25.59
CA ARG A 16 4.44 43.52 -26.72
C ARG A 16 3.41 44.64 -26.47
N ARG A 17 3.83 45.90 -26.55
CA ARG A 17 2.95 47.03 -26.90
C ARG A 17 3.29 47.51 -28.31
N PRO A 18 2.31 47.70 -29.20
CA PRO A 18 2.49 48.45 -30.45
C PRO A 18 1.81 49.83 -30.35
N GLY A 19 2.46 50.85 -30.91
CA GLY A 19 1.85 52.16 -31.16
C GLY A 19 2.85 53.31 -31.01
N ALA A 20 3.47 53.73 -32.11
CA ALA A 20 4.39 54.86 -32.20
C ALA A 20 3.78 55.97 -33.06
N SER A 21 3.99 57.23 -32.66
CA SER A 21 4.04 58.40 -33.54
C SER A 21 4.74 59.56 -32.83
N SER A 22 5.79 60.10 -33.43
CA SER A 22 6.38 61.44 -33.16
C SER A 22 5.86 62.43 -34.23
N PRO A 23 6.22 63.75 -34.28
CA PRO A 23 7.11 64.55 -33.44
C PRO A 23 6.54 65.93 -33.02
N GLY A 24 7.22 66.66 -32.13
CA GLY A 24 6.90 68.08 -31.84
C GLY A 24 7.96 68.77 -30.96
N ARG A 25 8.56 69.85 -31.48
CA ARG A 25 9.41 70.82 -30.76
C ARG A 25 8.51 71.91 -30.17
N HIS A 26 8.70 72.28 -28.91
CA HIS A 26 8.48 73.61 -28.29
C HIS A 26 9.05 73.52 -26.85
N SER A 27 10.19 74.14 -26.57
CA SER A 27 10.37 75.48 -25.96
C SER A 27 9.92 75.57 -24.49
N LEU A 28 10.93 75.83 -23.64
CA LEU A 28 10.87 76.64 -22.41
C LEU A 28 9.89 76.18 -21.32
N ASP A 29 10.44 75.64 -20.23
CA ASP A 29 10.58 76.36 -18.96
C ASP A 29 10.79 75.37 -17.80
N ASN A 30 11.89 75.61 -17.10
CA ASN A 30 12.00 75.54 -15.64
C ASN A 30 10.99 74.66 -14.89
N GLU A 31 11.39 73.44 -14.51
CA GLU A 31 10.91 72.86 -13.26
C GLU A 31 11.89 71.82 -12.71
N ASP A 32 12.17 71.96 -11.42
CA ASP A 32 13.06 71.16 -10.61
C ASP A 32 12.79 69.66 -10.76
N SER A 33 13.80 68.90 -11.19
CA SER A 33 13.80 67.44 -11.05
C SER A 33 15.22 66.96 -10.78
N SER A 34 15.52 66.90 -9.49
CA SER A 34 16.70 66.28 -8.90
C SER A 34 16.78 64.80 -9.30
N THR A 35 17.65 64.52 -10.26
CA THR A 35 17.99 63.16 -10.68
C THR A 35 18.86 62.51 -9.61
N VAL A 36 18.30 61.55 -8.86
CA VAL A 36 19.04 60.71 -7.91
C VAL A 36 19.38 59.39 -8.60
N LEU A 37 20.65 59.17 -8.90
CA LEU A 37 21.16 57.88 -9.38
C LEU A 37 21.34 56.94 -8.18
N LEU A 38 20.47 55.94 -8.07
CA LEU A 38 20.60 54.84 -7.10
C LEU A 38 21.42 53.72 -7.73
N TYR A 39 22.60 53.44 -7.17
CA TYR A 39 23.40 52.27 -7.52
C TYR A 39 23.20 51.19 -6.44
N CYS A 40 22.63 50.05 -6.84
CA CYS A 40 22.41 48.90 -5.96
C CYS A 40 23.46 47.82 -6.24
N GLN A 41 24.30 47.50 -5.25
CA GLN A 41 25.00 46.23 -5.18
C GLN A 41 24.61 45.51 -3.90
N GLY A 42 23.90 44.39 -4.04
CA GLY A 42 23.47 43.55 -2.92
C GLY A 42 22.48 44.21 -1.96
N ASN A 43 22.42 43.71 -0.74
CA ASN A 43 21.32 43.95 0.20
C ASN A 43 21.51 45.18 1.12
N THR A 44 22.15 46.25 0.63
CA THR A 44 22.42 47.47 1.41
C THR A 44 22.39 48.71 0.52
N VAL A 45 21.61 49.72 0.91
CA VAL A 45 21.44 51.00 0.20
C VAL A 45 22.29 52.07 0.88
N TRP A 46 23.14 52.76 0.12
CA TRP A 46 23.96 53.88 0.59
C TRP A 46 23.40 55.21 0.09
N ILE A 47 23.19 56.16 1.00
CA ILE A 47 22.82 57.55 0.68
C ILE A 47 24.03 58.41 1.06
N MET A 48 24.77 58.92 0.07
CA MET A 48 25.76 59.98 0.32
C MET A 48 25.11 61.36 0.15
N PRO A 49 25.24 62.27 1.13
CA PRO A 49 24.89 63.66 0.93
C PRO A 49 25.96 64.35 0.06
N ILE A 50 25.56 64.82 -1.12
CA ILE A 50 26.38 65.70 -1.96
C ILE A 50 26.42 67.08 -1.31
N LEU A 51 27.63 67.47 -0.89
CA LEU A 51 28.00 68.81 -0.47
C LEU A 51 28.01 69.72 -1.71
N LEU A 52 26.95 70.50 -1.90
CA LEU A 52 26.88 71.50 -2.97
C LEU A 52 27.78 72.69 -2.62
N LEU A 53 29.04 72.58 -3.02
CA LEU A 53 30.03 73.65 -3.02
C LEU A 53 29.58 74.76 -3.97
N LYS A 54 29.39 75.95 -3.40
CA LYS A 54 29.18 77.21 -4.12
C LYS A 54 30.50 77.59 -4.81
N ASN A 55 30.60 77.28 -6.10
CA ASN A 55 31.73 77.66 -6.94
C ASN A 55 31.63 79.17 -7.25
N LYS A 56 32.66 79.92 -6.87
CA LYS A 56 32.79 81.37 -7.07
C LYS A 56 34.00 81.56 -7.97
N ASP A 57 33.74 81.59 -9.26
CA ASP A 57 34.68 81.86 -10.31
C ASP A 57 35.15 83.32 -10.27
N GLY A 58 36.46 83.46 -10.40
CA GLY A 58 37.18 84.70 -10.22
C GLY A 58 36.95 85.71 -11.33
N SER A 59 36.96 86.97 -10.93
CA SER A 59 37.47 88.07 -11.75
C SER A 59 38.39 88.90 -10.84
N GLU A 60 39.63 89.07 -11.29
CA GLU A 60 40.65 89.89 -10.63
C GLU A 60 40.25 91.37 -10.69
N PRO A 61 40.41 92.17 -9.62
CA PRO A 61 40.31 93.61 -9.73
C PRO A 61 41.64 94.25 -10.19
N PRO A 62 41.59 95.32 -11.01
CA PRO A 62 42.75 95.96 -11.62
C PRO A 62 43.59 96.82 -10.65
N LYS A 63 44.81 97.13 -11.11
CA LYS A 63 45.89 97.87 -10.44
C LYS A 63 45.56 99.34 -10.15
N SER A 64 45.97 99.77 -8.94
CA SER A 64 46.70 101.01 -8.59
C SER A 64 46.57 102.22 -9.52
N GLY A 65 45.97 103.30 -8.99
CA GLY A 65 46.15 104.67 -9.49
C GLY A 65 45.14 105.64 -8.85
N ASP A 66 45.64 106.40 -7.88
CA ASP A 66 45.18 107.68 -7.28
C ASP A 66 43.91 108.37 -7.79
N ASP A 67 42.96 108.58 -6.87
CA ASP A 67 42.03 109.73 -6.81
C ASP A 67 41.26 109.77 -5.46
N ASP A 68 41.86 110.47 -4.50
CA ASP A 68 41.26 111.51 -3.65
C ASP A 68 39.82 111.28 -3.13
N VAL A 69 39.67 110.51 -2.05
CA VAL A 69 38.51 110.63 -1.17
C VAL A 69 38.97 110.84 0.27
N VAL A 70 38.71 112.06 0.74
CA VAL A 70 39.02 112.59 2.06
C VAL A 70 38.46 111.70 3.17
N LEU A 71 39.33 111.07 3.95
CA LEU A 71 38.99 110.48 5.24
C LEU A 71 39.02 111.58 6.31
N SER A 72 37.87 111.84 6.91
CA SER A 72 37.80 112.55 8.20
C SER A 72 38.45 111.73 9.30
N ALA A 73 39.09 112.45 10.23
CA ALA A 73 40.03 111.96 11.22
C ALA A 73 39.43 111.00 12.26
N MET A 74 40.29 110.05 12.68
CA MET A 74 40.24 109.23 13.89
C MET A 74 39.82 107.75 13.70
N ASP A 75 40.72 106.92 13.16
CA ASP A 75 40.75 105.48 13.45
C ASP A 75 42.20 104.95 13.47
N LYS A 76 42.51 104.15 14.50
CA LYS A 76 43.86 103.67 14.83
C LYS A 76 43.89 102.16 14.58
N ARG A 77 44.67 101.69 13.60
CA ARG A 77 44.82 100.27 13.24
C ARG A 77 45.29 99.45 14.45
N ILE A 78 44.42 98.58 14.99
CA ILE A 78 44.75 97.65 16.09
C ILE A 78 45.46 96.41 15.52
N GLU A 79 46.65 96.11 16.04
CA GLU A 79 47.37 94.86 15.75
C GLU A 79 46.57 93.65 16.27
N ARG A 80 46.25 92.70 15.40
CA ARG A 80 45.53 91.47 15.77
C ARG A 80 46.48 90.51 16.49
N LYS A 81 46.28 90.30 17.79
CA LYS A 81 46.99 89.26 18.56
C LYS A 81 46.49 87.88 18.12
N LEU A 82 47.34 87.11 17.42
CA LEU A 82 47.00 85.78 16.82
C LEU A 82 46.61 84.71 17.84
N VAL A 83 46.89 84.94 19.12
CA VAL A 83 46.54 84.09 20.25
C VAL A 83 45.53 84.81 21.14
N THR A 84 44.25 84.64 20.81
CA THR A 84 43.12 85.01 21.66
C THR A 84 42.71 83.78 22.48
N PRO A 85 42.54 83.85 23.81
CA PRO A 85 42.28 82.67 24.66
C PRO A 85 41.05 81.86 24.22
N GLN A 86 40.07 82.50 23.59
CA GLN A 86 38.88 81.84 23.02
C GLN A 86 39.21 80.86 21.88
N ARG A 87 40.20 81.17 21.01
CA ARG A 87 40.55 80.28 19.89
C ARG A 87 41.32 79.04 20.35
N LEU A 88 42.12 79.18 21.41
CA LEU A 88 42.83 78.05 22.02
C LEU A 88 41.85 77.09 22.72
N ALA A 89 40.83 77.62 23.40
CA ALA A 89 39.78 76.80 24.02
C ALA A 89 38.99 75.98 22.99
N ILE A 90 38.66 76.59 21.84
CA ILE A 90 37.97 75.88 20.73
C ILE A 90 38.88 74.81 20.12
N ALA A 91 40.16 75.12 19.88
CA ALA A 91 41.12 74.15 19.35
C ALA A 91 41.33 72.96 20.30
N ALA A 92 41.44 73.21 21.60
CA ALA A 92 41.54 72.17 22.62
C ALA A 92 40.26 71.30 22.68
N GLY A 93 39.08 71.91 22.60
CA GLY A 93 37.80 71.19 22.57
C GLY A 93 37.66 70.29 21.33
N ALA A 94 38.06 70.77 20.15
CA ALA A 94 38.03 69.99 18.92
C ALA A 94 38.98 68.78 18.99
N LEU A 95 40.20 69.00 19.52
CA LEU A 95 41.20 67.93 19.67
C LEU A 95 40.73 66.86 20.67
N LEU A 96 40.09 67.27 21.76
CA LEU A 96 39.49 66.36 22.73
C LEU A 96 38.35 65.53 22.10
N LEU A 97 37.49 66.16 21.29
CA LEU A 97 36.38 65.46 20.62
C LEU A 97 36.89 64.41 19.61
N ILE A 98 37.94 64.74 18.85
CA ILE A 98 38.61 63.79 17.94
C ILE A 98 39.23 62.63 18.73
N ALA A 99 39.89 62.92 19.86
CA ALA A 99 40.47 61.87 20.70
C ALA A 99 39.41 60.92 21.27
N VAL A 100 38.28 61.46 21.75
CA VAL A 100 37.16 60.68 22.30
C VAL A 100 36.51 59.79 21.22
N THR A 101 36.30 60.34 20.03
CA THR A 101 35.68 59.59 18.93
C THR A 101 36.60 58.51 18.38
N ALA A 102 37.91 58.77 18.26
CA ALA A 102 38.90 57.76 17.90
C ALA A 102 38.99 56.64 18.95
N TYR A 103 38.96 56.99 20.23
CA TYR A 103 38.94 56.01 21.33
C TYR A 103 37.68 55.15 21.30
N ALA A 104 36.50 55.76 21.14
CA ALA A 104 35.24 55.04 21.04
C ALA A 104 35.20 54.12 19.81
N TYR A 105 35.74 54.56 18.67
CA TYR A 105 35.83 53.72 17.47
C TYR A 105 36.77 52.53 17.68
N TRP A 106 37.90 52.70 18.35
CA TRP A 106 38.80 51.58 18.64
C TRP A 106 38.16 50.56 19.59
N HIS A 107 37.42 51.04 20.61
CA HIS A 107 36.84 50.16 21.62
C HIS A 107 35.54 49.48 21.19
N TYR A 108 34.72 50.16 20.36
CA TYR A 108 33.38 49.70 19.97
C TYR A 108 33.24 49.43 18.45
N GLY A 109 34.32 49.57 17.69
CA GLY A 109 34.33 49.45 16.23
C GLY A 109 34.08 48.03 15.72
N LEU A 110 32.83 47.78 15.31
CA LEU A 110 32.41 46.95 14.17
C LEU A 110 32.80 45.46 14.17
N THR A 111 32.55 44.72 15.26
CA THR A 111 32.42 43.26 15.16
C THR A 111 30.99 42.82 15.47
N ARG A 112 30.20 42.55 14.42
CA ARG A 112 28.88 41.91 14.53
C ARG A 112 29.09 40.41 14.75
N THR A 113 29.36 40.00 15.99
CA THR A 113 29.37 38.60 16.38
C THR A 113 28.04 38.23 17.03
N LEU A 114 27.36 37.22 16.48
CA LEU A 114 26.17 36.64 17.09
C LEU A 114 26.61 35.37 17.84
N THR A 115 26.70 35.45 19.16
CA THR A 115 27.06 34.32 20.00
C THR A 115 25.88 33.34 20.06
N VAL A 116 26.02 32.21 19.39
CA VAL A 116 25.04 31.12 19.44
C VAL A 116 25.56 30.06 20.41
N GLY A 117 24.74 29.64 21.37
CA GLY A 117 25.09 28.59 22.32
C GLY A 117 25.41 27.27 21.61
N SER A 118 26.44 26.58 22.09
CA SER A 118 26.94 25.30 21.56
C SER A 118 25.86 24.22 21.46
N GLU A 119 24.84 24.31 22.31
CA GLU A 119 23.74 23.34 22.41
C GLU A 119 22.81 23.41 21.19
N ARG A 120 22.84 24.53 20.46
CA ARG A 120 22.07 24.73 19.22
C ARG A 120 22.84 24.32 17.97
N LEU A 121 24.10 23.92 18.11
CA LEU A 121 24.97 23.52 17.01
C LEU A 121 25.12 21.99 16.99
N THR A 122 24.39 21.34 16.10
CA THR A 122 24.60 19.91 15.80
C THR A 122 25.58 19.80 14.65
N VAL A 123 26.81 19.36 14.95
CA VAL A 123 27.84 19.05 13.94
C VAL A 123 28.00 17.53 13.87
N SER A 124 27.74 16.95 12.71
CA SER A 124 27.85 15.50 12.47
C SER A 124 28.94 15.20 11.45
N LYS A 125 29.69 14.11 11.65
CA LYS A 125 30.76 13.66 10.76
C LYS A 125 30.18 13.05 9.49
N VAL A 126 30.58 13.54 8.32
CA VAL A 126 30.19 12.98 7.02
C VAL A 126 31.04 11.75 6.67
N SER A 127 30.40 10.71 6.12
CA SER A 127 31.07 9.49 5.65
C SER A 127 30.51 9.08 4.29
N TYR A 128 31.39 8.59 3.41
CA TYR A 128 30.98 8.00 2.14
C TYR A 128 30.46 6.58 2.37
N GLY A 129 29.37 6.22 1.70
CA GLY A 129 28.73 4.90 1.77
C GLY A 129 27.72 4.75 0.63
N THR A 130 27.23 3.53 0.41
CA THR A 130 26.22 3.26 -0.61
C THR A 130 24.88 3.81 -0.16
N PHE A 131 24.40 4.86 -0.81
CA PHE A 131 23.05 5.37 -0.62
C PHE A 131 22.06 4.42 -1.28
N ARG A 132 21.18 3.81 -0.48
CA ARG A 132 20.11 2.95 -0.97
C ARG A 132 18.81 3.72 -0.85
N GLU A 133 18.29 4.16 -1.99
CA GLU A 133 16.94 4.65 -2.09
C GLU A 133 15.98 3.45 -2.01
N TYR A 134 15.04 3.49 -1.06
CA TYR A 134 13.96 2.52 -0.98
C TYR A 134 12.64 3.25 -1.12
N ILE A 135 11.74 2.65 -1.91
CA ILE A 135 10.37 3.11 -2.07
C ILE A 135 9.51 2.11 -1.28
N PRO A 136 8.90 2.51 -0.14
CA PRO A 136 8.04 1.60 0.61
C PRO A 136 6.78 1.33 -0.23
N VAL A 137 6.55 0.06 -0.55
CA VAL A 137 5.32 -0.40 -1.21
C VAL A 137 4.47 -1.13 -0.18
N THR A 138 3.24 -0.66 0.02
CA THR A 138 2.26 -1.37 0.82
C THR A 138 1.48 -2.32 -0.08
N GLY A 139 1.39 -3.57 0.31
CA GLY A 139 0.59 -4.59 -0.36
C GLY A 139 -0.26 -5.34 0.65
N ASN A 140 -1.42 -5.81 0.20
CA ASN A 140 -2.30 -6.67 0.99
C ASN A 140 -2.13 -8.12 0.53
N VAL A 141 -2.09 -9.05 1.48
CA VAL A 141 -2.06 -10.47 1.16
C VAL A 141 -3.50 -10.95 0.96
N VAL A 142 -3.77 -11.50 -0.23
CA VAL A 142 -5.05 -12.13 -0.56
C VAL A 142 -4.85 -13.62 -0.83
N PRO A 143 -5.79 -14.48 -0.42
CA PRO A 143 -5.70 -15.91 -0.72
C PRO A 143 -5.80 -16.12 -2.23
N ARG A 144 -4.97 -17.03 -2.77
CA ARG A 144 -5.03 -17.40 -4.18
C ARG A 144 -6.30 -18.20 -4.51
N THR A 145 -6.74 -19.05 -3.58
CA THR A 145 -7.89 -19.92 -3.72
C THR A 145 -8.63 -19.99 -2.40
N THR A 146 -9.94 -19.79 -2.44
CA THR A 146 -10.84 -19.99 -1.30
C THR A 146 -11.83 -21.08 -1.68
N VAL A 147 -11.95 -22.11 -0.84
CA VAL A 147 -12.89 -23.21 -1.03
C VAL A 147 -13.82 -23.25 0.16
N TYR A 148 -15.12 -23.29 -0.12
CA TYR A 148 -16.15 -23.52 0.89
C TYR A 148 -16.41 -25.02 0.96
N LEU A 149 -16.36 -25.58 2.17
CA LEU A 149 -16.57 -26.99 2.40
C LEU A 149 -17.99 -27.20 2.91
N ASP A 150 -18.82 -27.80 2.07
CA ASP A 150 -20.18 -28.19 2.41
C ASP A 150 -20.25 -29.70 2.68
N ALA A 151 -21.09 -30.10 3.62
CA ALA A 151 -21.32 -31.51 3.92
C ALA A 151 -22.38 -32.09 2.96
N ILE A 152 -22.06 -33.20 2.28
CA ILE A 152 -22.99 -33.90 1.39
C ILE A 152 -24.11 -34.60 2.18
N SER A 153 -23.74 -35.26 3.28
CA SER A 153 -24.67 -35.94 4.17
C SER A 153 -24.79 -35.14 5.47
N GLY A 154 -25.87 -34.36 5.57
CA GLY A 154 -26.16 -33.54 6.74
C GLY A 154 -26.47 -34.37 7.99
N GLY A 155 -26.27 -33.76 9.15
CA GLY A 155 -26.56 -34.33 10.46
C GLY A 155 -26.30 -33.30 11.54
N GLN A 156 -26.51 -33.65 12.80
CA GLN A 156 -26.16 -32.77 13.91
C GLN A 156 -24.63 -32.74 14.04
N VAL A 157 -24.04 -31.53 14.08
CA VAL A 157 -22.63 -31.35 14.43
C VAL A 157 -22.45 -31.80 15.87
N THR A 158 -21.65 -32.85 16.09
CA THR A 158 -21.37 -33.38 17.42
C THR A 158 -20.06 -32.85 17.95
N GLU A 159 -19.04 -32.79 17.10
CA GLU A 159 -17.69 -32.40 17.48
C GLU A 159 -17.02 -31.65 16.35
N VAL A 160 -16.29 -30.59 16.71
CA VAL A 160 -15.45 -29.79 15.81
C VAL A 160 -14.01 -30.05 16.19
N HIS A 161 -13.23 -30.63 15.28
CA HIS A 161 -11.85 -31.08 15.54
C HIS A 161 -10.82 -29.98 15.27
N VAL A 162 -11.20 -28.97 14.49
CA VAL A 162 -10.30 -27.93 13.99
C VAL A 162 -10.91 -26.57 14.25
N GLU A 163 -10.16 -25.70 14.92
CA GLU A 163 -10.54 -24.32 15.18
C GLU A 163 -10.17 -23.38 14.02
N GLU A 164 -10.77 -22.19 14.02
CA GLU A 164 -10.54 -21.18 12.98
C GLU A 164 -9.05 -20.77 12.92
N GLY A 165 -8.50 -20.73 11.69
CA GLY A 165 -7.11 -20.35 11.46
C GLY A 165 -6.08 -21.47 11.69
N ALA A 166 -6.50 -22.67 12.08
CA ALA A 166 -5.61 -23.81 12.19
C ALA A 166 -5.18 -24.35 10.81
N PHE A 167 -3.94 -24.84 10.73
CA PHE A 167 -3.44 -25.50 9.52
C PHE A 167 -3.92 -26.95 9.45
N VAL A 168 -4.52 -27.33 8.31
CA VAL A 168 -5.02 -28.70 8.06
C VAL A 168 -4.32 -29.33 6.87
N LYS A 169 -4.21 -30.65 6.88
CA LYS A 169 -3.76 -31.45 5.72
C LYS A 169 -4.96 -32.08 5.03
N ALA A 170 -4.74 -32.51 3.78
CA ALA A 170 -5.77 -33.22 3.03
C ALA A 170 -6.13 -34.54 3.74
N GLY A 171 -7.42 -34.72 4.02
CA GLY A 171 -7.96 -35.90 4.70
C GLY A 171 -8.13 -35.76 6.21
N ASP A 172 -7.68 -34.65 6.81
CA ASP A 172 -7.90 -34.41 8.24
C ASP A 172 -9.39 -34.16 8.52
N PRO A 173 -9.99 -34.82 9.52
CA PRO A 173 -11.38 -34.58 9.88
C PRO A 173 -11.51 -33.19 10.51
N ILE A 174 -12.38 -32.35 9.95
CA ILE A 174 -12.66 -31.01 10.46
C ILE A 174 -13.86 -31.03 11.42
N VAL A 175 -14.90 -31.78 11.06
CA VAL A 175 -16.16 -31.87 11.80
C VAL A 175 -16.69 -33.30 11.77
N THR A 176 -17.17 -33.80 12.91
CA THR A 176 -17.92 -35.06 12.98
C THR A 176 -19.42 -34.79 13.06
N PHE A 177 -20.16 -35.38 12.12
CA PHE A 177 -21.62 -35.35 12.10
C PHE A 177 -22.21 -36.63 12.68
N LYS A 178 -23.29 -36.49 13.44
CA LYS A 178 -24.14 -37.62 13.87
C LYS A 178 -25.47 -37.54 13.15
N ASN A 179 -25.77 -38.55 12.35
CA ASN A 179 -27.06 -38.70 11.67
C ASN A 179 -27.74 -40.00 12.14
N THR A 180 -28.67 -39.84 13.08
CA THR A 180 -29.47 -40.95 13.60
C THR A 180 -30.42 -41.52 12.55
N GLU A 181 -30.94 -40.71 11.63
CA GLU A 181 -31.83 -41.19 10.55
C GLU A 181 -31.09 -42.14 9.61
N LEU A 182 -29.86 -41.80 9.22
CA LEU A 182 -29.00 -42.65 8.39
C LEU A 182 -28.71 -43.98 9.11
N GLN A 183 -28.40 -43.92 10.41
CA GLN A 183 -28.18 -45.14 11.21
C GLN A 183 -29.43 -46.01 11.27
N LEU A 184 -30.60 -45.42 11.52
CA LEU A 184 -31.88 -46.14 11.51
C LEU A 184 -32.17 -46.75 10.13
N ARG A 185 -31.88 -46.04 9.05
CA ARG A 185 -32.06 -46.54 7.67
C ARG A 185 -31.17 -47.73 7.37
N VAL A 186 -29.91 -47.71 7.82
CA VAL A 186 -28.99 -48.85 7.69
C VAL A 186 -29.55 -50.05 8.45
N ILE A 187 -29.95 -49.88 9.72
CA ILE A 187 -30.53 -50.95 10.54
C ILE A 187 -31.80 -51.53 9.89
N GLN A 188 -32.69 -50.67 9.36
CA GLN A 188 -33.89 -51.12 8.64
C GLN A 188 -33.53 -51.93 7.39
N THR A 189 -32.54 -51.47 6.61
CA THR A 189 -32.10 -52.16 5.39
C THR A 189 -31.46 -53.51 5.73
N GLU A 190 -30.64 -53.57 6.78
CA GLU A 190 -30.03 -54.80 7.28
C GLU A 190 -31.09 -55.78 7.81
N SER A 191 -32.10 -55.30 8.54
CA SER A 191 -33.20 -56.12 9.03
C SER A 191 -34.05 -56.68 7.88
N GLN A 192 -34.38 -55.85 6.89
CA GLN A 192 -35.13 -56.28 5.69
C GLN A 192 -34.34 -57.33 4.91
N THR A 193 -33.03 -57.13 4.75
CA THR A 193 -32.16 -58.10 4.09
C THR A 193 -32.11 -59.42 4.87
N SER A 194 -32.05 -59.36 6.19
CA SER A 194 -32.04 -60.55 7.06
C SER A 194 -33.36 -61.33 6.99
N GLU A 195 -34.50 -60.63 6.96
CA GLU A 195 -35.81 -61.23 6.77
C GLU A 195 -35.92 -61.91 5.39
N GLN A 196 -35.45 -61.26 4.33
CA GLN A 196 -35.41 -61.83 2.98
C GLN A 196 -34.55 -63.10 2.92
N LEU A 197 -33.41 -63.11 3.60
CA LEU A 197 -32.55 -64.30 3.68
C LEU A 197 -33.22 -65.45 4.45
N ALA A 198 -33.90 -65.14 5.57
CA ALA A 198 -34.65 -66.13 6.33
C ALA A 198 -35.82 -66.71 5.49
N GLN A 199 -36.53 -65.86 4.76
CA GLN A 199 -37.59 -66.30 3.85
C GLN A 199 -37.04 -67.19 2.74
N LEU A 200 -35.90 -66.83 2.13
CA LEU A 200 -35.25 -67.65 1.12
C LEU A 200 -34.82 -69.01 1.68
N SER A 201 -34.29 -69.05 2.91
CA SER A 201 -33.92 -70.29 3.59
C SER A 201 -35.14 -71.21 3.80
N ASN A 202 -36.24 -70.64 4.29
CA ASN A 202 -37.50 -71.38 4.47
C ASN A 202 -38.07 -71.90 3.14
N LEU A 203 -38.01 -71.09 2.09
CA LEU A 203 -38.43 -71.49 0.74
C LEU A 203 -37.58 -72.66 0.21
N ARG A 204 -36.25 -72.59 0.39
CA ARG A 204 -35.34 -73.68 0.01
C ARG A 204 -35.64 -74.96 0.78
N MET A 205 -35.81 -74.87 2.10
CA MET A 205 -36.14 -76.03 2.94
C MET A 205 -37.48 -76.67 2.53
N SER A 206 -38.50 -75.86 2.23
CA SER A 206 -39.80 -76.34 1.74
C SER A 206 -39.68 -77.00 0.37
N TYR A 207 -38.89 -76.41 -0.53
CA TYR A 207 -38.59 -76.97 -1.85
C TYR A 207 -37.90 -78.32 -1.74
N ASP A 208 -36.85 -78.43 -0.93
CA ASP A 208 -36.10 -79.67 -0.72
C ASP A 208 -36.97 -80.75 -0.09
N SER A 209 -37.81 -80.39 0.90
CA SER A 209 -38.77 -81.33 1.50
C SER A 209 -39.78 -81.87 0.48
N THR A 210 -40.31 -80.99 -0.38
CA THR A 210 -41.23 -81.38 -1.46
C THR A 210 -40.53 -82.25 -2.50
N HIS A 211 -39.30 -81.89 -2.86
CA HIS A 211 -38.49 -82.66 -3.80
C HIS A 211 -38.22 -84.08 -3.27
N LEU A 212 -37.82 -84.21 -2.00
CA LEU A 212 -37.62 -85.51 -1.36
C LEU A 212 -38.90 -86.33 -1.24
N ARG A 213 -40.05 -85.68 -0.99
CA ARG A 213 -41.35 -86.36 -1.00
C ARG A 213 -41.68 -86.90 -2.37
N ASN A 214 -41.53 -86.09 -3.42
CA ASN A 214 -41.77 -86.53 -4.80
C ASN A 214 -40.84 -87.69 -5.21
N LEU A 215 -39.58 -87.68 -4.78
CA LEU A 215 -38.66 -88.81 -5.01
C LEU A 215 -39.09 -90.07 -4.27
N ARG A 216 -39.57 -89.95 -3.02
CA ARG A 216 -40.12 -91.09 -2.28
C ARG A 216 -41.37 -91.63 -2.97
N ASP A 217 -42.29 -90.77 -3.35
CA ASP A 217 -43.53 -91.15 -4.04
C ASP A 217 -43.21 -91.87 -5.37
N LEU A 218 -42.19 -91.40 -6.11
CA LEU A 218 -41.71 -92.08 -7.32
C LEU A 218 -41.19 -93.50 -7.02
N VAL A 219 -40.34 -93.65 -5.99
CA VAL A 219 -39.80 -94.96 -5.58
C VAL A 219 -40.91 -95.89 -5.10
N ASP A 220 -41.89 -95.38 -4.36
CA ASP A 220 -43.03 -96.17 -3.87
C ASP A 220 -43.90 -96.65 -5.05
N VAL A 221 -44.14 -95.80 -6.05
CA VAL A 221 -44.84 -96.17 -7.29
C VAL A 221 -44.06 -97.21 -8.08
N GLU A 222 -42.75 -97.03 -8.27
CA GLU A 222 -41.89 -98.00 -8.98
C GLU A 222 -41.88 -99.37 -8.26
N TYR A 223 -41.80 -99.37 -6.93
CA TYR A 223 -41.87 -100.59 -6.14
C TYR A 223 -43.23 -101.29 -6.29
N ASN A 224 -44.33 -100.53 -6.30
CA ASN A 224 -45.67 -101.07 -6.49
C ASN A 224 -45.82 -101.69 -7.90
N ILE A 225 -45.31 -101.04 -8.94
CA ILE A 225 -45.29 -101.59 -10.31
C ILE A 225 -44.49 -102.90 -10.36
N ASP A 226 -43.26 -102.94 -9.82
CA ASP A 226 -42.45 -104.17 -9.79
C ASP A 226 -43.12 -105.30 -8.99
N ARG A 227 -43.79 -104.96 -7.88
CA ARG A 227 -44.59 -105.92 -7.13
C ARG A 227 -45.76 -106.48 -7.95
N LEU A 228 -46.57 -105.62 -8.58
CA LEU A 228 -47.70 -106.03 -9.40
C LEU A 228 -47.24 -106.87 -10.62
N GLN A 229 -46.15 -106.47 -11.28
CA GLN A 229 -45.52 -107.23 -12.37
C GLN A 229 -45.07 -108.64 -11.91
N ARG A 230 -44.41 -108.74 -10.75
CA ARG A 230 -44.01 -110.03 -10.18
C ARG A 230 -45.21 -110.90 -9.83
N ASP A 231 -46.28 -110.30 -9.28
CA ASP A 231 -47.52 -111.01 -8.94
C ASP A 231 -48.22 -111.54 -10.19
N LEU A 232 -48.34 -110.72 -11.23
CA LEU A 232 -48.89 -111.11 -12.53
C LEU A 232 -48.05 -112.23 -13.16
N LYS A 233 -46.71 -112.08 -13.19
CA LYS A 233 -45.80 -113.11 -13.74
C LYS A 233 -45.92 -114.45 -13.01
N ARG A 234 -46.16 -114.43 -11.68
CA ARG A 234 -46.38 -115.65 -10.88
C ARG A 234 -47.74 -116.29 -11.14
N LYS A 235 -48.81 -115.49 -11.26
CA LYS A 235 -50.18 -115.99 -11.40
C LYS A 235 -50.57 -116.40 -12.82
N ARG A 236 -50.00 -115.76 -13.84
CA ARG A 236 -50.28 -116.05 -15.27
C ARG A 236 -50.16 -117.54 -15.66
N PRO A 237 -49.09 -118.29 -15.28
CA PRO A 237 -49.00 -119.72 -15.62
C PRO A 237 -49.96 -120.60 -14.81
N LEU A 238 -50.42 -120.16 -13.64
CA LEU A 238 -51.30 -120.95 -12.75
C LEU A 238 -52.73 -121.08 -13.29
N VAL A 239 -53.14 -120.23 -14.23
CA VAL A 239 -54.45 -120.33 -14.90
C VAL A 239 -54.56 -121.63 -15.68
N ALA A 240 -53.48 -122.06 -16.35
CA ALA A 240 -53.46 -123.30 -17.12
C ALA A 240 -53.61 -124.55 -16.23
N THR A 241 -53.18 -124.48 -14.98
CA THR A 241 -53.28 -125.56 -13.99
C THR A 241 -54.50 -125.44 -13.07
N GLY A 242 -55.39 -124.46 -13.29
CA GLY A 242 -56.60 -124.22 -12.49
C GLY A 242 -56.35 -123.57 -11.11
N GLY A 243 -55.15 -123.05 -10.85
CA GLY A 243 -54.76 -122.46 -9.57
C GLY A 243 -55.06 -120.95 -9.42
N ALA A 244 -55.54 -120.29 -10.48
CA ALA A 244 -55.93 -118.89 -10.47
C ALA A 244 -57.12 -118.64 -11.43
N THR A 245 -57.99 -117.67 -11.11
CA THR A 245 -59.14 -117.31 -11.96
C THR A 245 -58.77 -116.22 -12.96
N LEU A 246 -59.45 -116.17 -14.12
CA LEU A 246 -59.22 -115.14 -15.14
C LEU A 246 -59.47 -113.72 -14.61
N GLY A 247 -60.54 -113.51 -13.83
CA GLY A 247 -60.82 -112.20 -13.23
C GLY A 247 -59.72 -111.68 -12.30
N GLN A 248 -59.01 -112.58 -11.60
CA GLN A 248 -57.88 -112.18 -10.76
C GLN A 248 -56.66 -111.70 -11.56
N ILE A 249 -56.55 -112.05 -12.84
CA ILE A 249 -55.50 -111.52 -13.72
C ILE A 249 -55.94 -110.17 -14.27
N ASP A 250 -57.19 -110.07 -14.73
CA ASP A 250 -57.73 -108.82 -15.28
C ASP A 250 -57.69 -107.69 -14.24
N ASP A 251 -57.99 -107.97 -12.97
CA ASP A 251 -57.88 -107.00 -11.88
C ASP A 251 -56.42 -106.52 -11.67
N LEU A 252 -55.45 -107.43 -11.77
CA LEU A 252 -54.02 -107.10 -11.65
C LEU A 252 -53.47 -106.37 -12.87
N GLU A 253 -54.03 -106.61 -14.06
CA GLU A 253 -53.70 -105.86 -15.28
C GLU A 253 -54.33 -104.47 -15.29
N ALA A 254 -55.49 -104.28 -14.64
CA ALA A 254 -56.15 -102.98 -14.52
C ALA A 254 -55.51 -102.06 -13.45
N GLU A 255 -54.90 -102.62 -12.41
CA GLU A 255 -54.22 -101.88 -11.35
C GLU A 255 -52.77 -101.44 -11.72
N LEU A 256 -52.20 -102.05 -12.77
CA LEU A 256 -50.84 -101.81 -13.26
C LEU A 256 -50.79 -100.74 -14.35
#